data_AF-A0A3B9CZL7-F1
#
_entry.id   AF-A0A3B9CZL7-F1
#
_cell.length_a   1.000
_cell.length_b   1.000
_cell.length_c   1.000
_cell.angle_alpha   90.00
_cell.angle_beta   90.00
_cell.angle_gamma   90.00
#
_symmetry.space_group_name_H-M   'P 1'
#
loop_
_entity.id
_entity.type
_entity.pdbx_description
1 polymer ?
#
loop_
_entity_poly.entity_id
_entity_poly.type
_entity_poly.pdbx_seq_one_letter_code
_entity_poly.pdbx_strand_id
1 'polypeptide(L)'
;MWGLSKRQCHPDLPELNMSQALCLRPFLVLFLLVVPSTTHRTVAADKLKASDMLDPNRVLEIRLEMPEESWDKLRRQTRDASTAFNGLPNRKPYTYVKADLWIGDLKVESVGVRKKGFFGSADTRRPSLKIKFDEYVDQDPVSGLSRITLNNNKQDRSLASQFLTYQLFRRAGNPAPRSNWARVTVNGKSLGVYTHVESVRKPFLKHNFEKKSGNLYEGTLTDFHHSAVESLEAKTNEDDNDRSDAESLAKLLNADGPLNVEELEKQIDLPAFLRHWALESLIGFWDGYSSNQNNYFIYFRPSDGRGVFIPWGADASFTSCTPFSFGMREVGPIYAQAVLANRLYRAEGIPDRYRETMQSIL
;
A
#
# COMPACT_ATOMS: atom_id res chain seq x y z
N MET A 1 -36.11 -23.21 36.36
CA MET A 1 -36.45 -24.65 36.33
C MET A 1 -36.08 -25.16 34.96
N TRP A 2 -35.06 -25.95 34.67
CA TRP A 2 -34.05 -26.80 35.32
C TRP A 2 -32.88 -26.87 34.29
N GLY A 3 -31.60 -27.16 34.55
CA GLY A 3 -30.84 -27.59 35.70
C GLY A 3 -29.38 -27.75 35.22
N LEU A 4 -28.43 -27.34 36.07
CA LEU A 4 -26.99 -27.48 35.90
C LEU A 4 -26.55 -28.95 36.01
N SER A 5 -25.48 -29.34 35.31
CA SER A 5 -24.71 -30.54 35.63
C SER A 5 -23.22 -30.22 35.64
N LYS A 6 -22.68 -30.04 36.85
CA LYS A 6 -21.25 -30.12 37.15
C LYS A 6 -20.76 -31.55 36.93
N ARG A 7 -19.55 -31.71 36.41
CA ARG A 7 -18.72 -32.90 36.68
C ARG A 7 -17.32 -32.45 37.09
N GLN A 8 -16.90 -32.97 38.22
CA GLN A 8 -15.61 -32.80 38.86
C GLN A 8 -15.26 -34.20 39.39
N CYS A 9 -14.07 -34.71 39.10
CA CYS A 9 -13.37 -35.77 39.84
C CYS A 9 -11.89 -35.82 39.40
N HIS A 10 -11.01 -35.53 40.36
CA HIS A 10 -9.57 -35.84 40.49
C HIS A 10 -9.36 -37.38 40.68
N PRO A 11 -8.15 -37.97 40.95
CA PRO A 11 -6.83 -37.40 41.33
C PRO A 11 -5.53 -38.07 40.76
N ASP A 12 -4.36 -37.47 41.07
CA ASP A 12 -3.02 -38.04 41.47
C ASP A 12 -2.24 -39.02 40.56
N LEU A 13 -0.90 -39.08 40.40
CA LEU A 13 0.38 -38.56 40.97
C LEU A 13 1.53 -39.16 40.06
N PRO A 14 2.88 -39.05 40.29
CA PRO A 14 3.69 -38.21 41.18
C PRO A 14 4.91 -37.49 40.52
N GLU A 15 5.50 -36.59 41.30
CA GLU A 15 6.84 -36.01 41.16
C GLU A 15 7.96 -37.02 41.43
N LEU A 16 9.14 -36.79 40.82
CA LEU A 16 10.40 -37.45 41.18
C LEU A 16 11.46 -36.38 41.44
N ASN A 17 11.95 -36.33 42.67
CA ASN A 17 13.11 -35.56 43.09
C ASN A 17 13.90 -36.41 44.09
N MET A 18 15.17 -36.73 43.79
CA MET A 18 16.22 -36.92 44.80
C MET A 18 17.59 -37.21 44.16
N SER A 19 18.50 -36.27 44.39
CA SER A 19 19.82 -36.45 45.00
C SER A 19 20.51 -37.82 44.86
N GLN A 20 21.68 -37.83 44.21
CA GLN A 20 22.84 -38.59 44.71
C GLN A 20 24.15 -37.83 44.45
N ALA A 21 24.83 -37.50 45.54
CA ALA A 21 26.22 -37.09 45.57
C ALA A 21 27.12 -38.35 45.61
N LEU A 22 28.23 -38.36 44.87
CA LEU A 22 29.31 -39.32 45.03
C LEU A 22 30.69 -38.65 44.95
N CYS A 23 31.57 -39.13 45.83
CA CYS A 23 32.89 -38.63 46.23
C CYS A 23 34.01 -38.71 45.16
N LEU A 24 34.79 -37.62 45.10
CA LEU A 24 36.26 -37.48 45.11
C LEU A 24 37.19 -38.49 44.41
N ARG A 25 37.99 -37.99 43.46
CA ARG A 25 39.47 -38.11 43.39
C ARG A 25 40.10 -36.86 42.72
N PRO A 26 41.28 -36.38 43.13
CA PRO A 26 41.85 -35.14 42.62
C PRO A 26 42.66 -35.39 41.35
N PHE A 27 42.30 -34.74 40.25
CA PHE A 27 43.21 -34.52 39.12
C PHE A 27 43.64 -33.06 39.15
N LEU A 28 44.96 -32.85 39.24
CA LEU A 28 45.58 -31.54 39.14
C LEU A 28 45.44 -31.08 37.68
N VAL A 29 44.40 -30.27 37.39
CA VAL A 29 44.21 -29.63 36.08
C VAL A 29 44.80 -28.23 36.15
N LEU A 30 45.83 -28.00 35.32
CA LEU A 30 46.45 -26.70 35.10
C LEU A 30 45.41 -25.74 34.51
N PHE A 31 44.91 -24.77 35.29
CA PHE A 31 44.06 -23.69 34.78
C PHE A 31 44.92 -22.73 33.95
N LEU A 32 44.99 -22.97 32.64
CA LEU A 32 45.28 -21.90 31.68
C LEU A 32 44.06 -20.98 31.69
N LEU A 33 44.22 -19.79 32.26
CA LEU A 33 43.29 -18.66 32.16
C LEU A 33 43.21 -18.25 30.68
N VAL A 34 42.40 -18.97 29.91
CA VAL A 34 41.88 -18.48 28.64
C VAL A 34 40.79 -17.49 29.03
N VAL A 35 41.15 -16.21 29.10
CA VAL A 35 40.15 -15.14 29.08
C VAL A 35 39.40 -15.31 27.76
N PRO A 36 38.10 -15.65 27.76
CA PRO A 36 37.35 -15.61 26.54
C PRO A 36 37.26 -14.13 26.19
N SER A 37 38.09 -13.70 25.23
CA SER A 37 37.80 -12.49 24.49
C SER A 37 36.45 -12.74 23.84
N THR A 38 35.39 -12.27 24.49
CA THR A 38 34.10 -12.06 23.86
C THR A 38 34.35 -11.03 22.78
N THR A 39 34.82 -11.52 21.63
CA THR A 39 34.58 -10.85 20.37
C THR A 39 33.08 -10.79 20.27
N HIS A 40 32.52 -9.65 20.67
CA HIS A 40 31.21 -9.24 20.19
C HIS A 40 31.35 -9.20 18.67
N ARG A 41 31.09 -10.33 18.02
CA ARG A 41 30.54 -10.31 16.68
C ARG A 41 29.23 -9.54 16.85
N THR A 42 29.29 -8.25 16.57
CA THR A 42 28.14 -7.52 16.06
C THR A 42 27.76 -8.23 14.76
N VAL A 43 27.01 -9.32 14.89
CA VAL A 43 26.13 -9.77 13.82
C VAL A 43 25.22 -8.57 13.63
N ALA A 44 25.48 -7.77 12.60
CA ALA A 44 24.50 -6.80 12.15
C ALA A 44 23.20 -7.59 12.03
N ALA A 45 22.21 -7.26 12.87
CA ALA A 45 20.94 -7.97 12.85
C ALA A 45 20.45 -7.99 11.39
N ASP A 46 20.28 -9.18 10.81
CA ASP A 46 19.88 -9.30 9.42
C ASP A 46 18.59 -8.51 9.25
N LYS A 47 18.62 -7.49 8.37
CA LYS A 47 17.45 -6.67 8.06
C LYS A 47 16.33 -7.59 7.60
N LEU A 48 15.09 -7.30 8.04
CA LEU A 48 13.93 -7.96 7.45
C LEU A 48 13.89 -7.67 5.96
N LYS A 49 13.40 -8.62 5.15
CA LYS A 49 13.28 -8.41 3.70
C LYS A 49 11.85 -8.02 3.35
N ALA A 50 11.72 -7.17 2.33
CA ALA A 50 10.43 -6.81 1.75
C ALA A 50 9.63 -8.04 1.29
N SER A 51 10.31 -9.10 0.80
CA SER A 51 9.69 -10.37 0.42
C SER A 51 8.92 -11.01 1.58
N ASP A 52 9.50 -10.96 2.78
CA ASP A 52 8.95 -11.64 3.96
C ASP A 52 7.83 -10.78 4.57
N MET A 53 7.98 -9.46 4.51
CA MET A 53 6.97 -8.50 4.95
C MET A 53 5.73 -8.44 4.06
N LEU A 54 5.85 -8.78 2.78
CA LEU A 54 4.78 -8.71 1.77
C LEU A 54 4.40 -10.10 1.23
N ASP A 55 4.79 -11.16 1.93
CA ASP A 55 4.34 -12.53 1.64
C ASP A 55 2.81 -12.60 1.79
N PRO A 56 2.07 -12.95 0.72
CA PRO A 56 0.60 -13.01 0.75
C PRO A 56 0.04 -14.06 1.71
N ASN A 57 0.85 -15.02 2.16
CA ASN A 57 0.44 -16.09 3.08
C ASN A 57 0.71 -15.74 4.55
N ARG A 58 1.20 -14.54 4.84
CA ARG A 58 1.53 -14.10 6.20
C ARG A 58 0.60 -13.00 6.70
N VAL A 59 0.25 -13.10 7.97
CA VAL A 59 -0.36 -12.01 8.73
C VAL A 59 0.71 -11.44 9.65
N LEU A 60 1.07 -10.17 9.45
CA LEU A 60 2.05 -9.49 10.28
C LEU A 60 1.47 -9.16 11.66
N GLU A 61 2.33 -9.14 12.66
CA GLU A 61 2.04 -8.52 13.97
C GLU A 61 2.70 -7.15 14.02
N ILE A 62 1.89 -6.11 14.10
CA ILE A 62 2.35 -4.73 14.19
C ILE A 62 1.89 -4.15 15.52
N ARG A 63 2.85 -3.80 16.38
CA ARG A 63 2.59 -3.06 17.61
C ARG A 63 3.27 -1.69 17.55
N LEU A 64 2.54 -0.66 17.95
CA LEU A 64 3.03 0.70 18.09
C LEU A 64 2.87 1.16 19.53
N GLU A 65 3.90 1.83 20.06
CA GLU A 65 3.85 2.50 21.35
C GLU A 65 4.24 3.97 21.18
N MET A 66 3.43 4.88 21.71
CA MET A 66 3.64 6.32 21.67
C MET A 66 2.89 7.02 22.82
N PRO A 67 3.24 8.26 23.17
CA PRO A 67 2.47 9.03 24.13
C PRO A 67 0.99 9.12 23.73
N GLU A 68 0.07 9.00 24.69
CA GLU A 68 -1.38 8.99 24.41
C GLU A 68 -1.84 10.26 23.71
N GLU A 69 -1.31 11.42 24.10
CA GLU A 69 -1.58 12.70 23.43
C GLU A 69 -1.15 12.69 21.95
N SER A 70 -0.03 12.05 21.62
CA SER A 70 0.45 11.91 20.23
C SER A 70 -0.50 11.05 19.41
N TRP A 71 -0.97 9.94 19.98
CA TRP A 71 -1.99 9.09 19.34
C TRP A 71 -3.31 9.84 19.12
N ASP A 72 -3.76 10.57 20.14
CA ASP A 72 -5.00 11.34 20.09
C ASP A 72 -4.95 12.47 19.07
N LYS A 73 -3.82 13.20 19.01
CA LYS A 73 -3.55 14.20 17.98
C LYS A 73 -3.60 13.55 16.59
N LEU A 74 -2.85 12.48 16.36
CA LEU A 74 -2.76 11.82 15.06
C LEU A 74 -4.13 11.36 14.55
N ARG A 75 -4.90 10.64 15.37
CA ARG A 75 -6.16 10.02 14.92
C ARG A 75 -7.27 11.06 14.66
N ARG A 76 -7.22 12.20 15.34
CA ARG A 76 -8.21 13.29 15.21
C ARG A 76 -7.93 14.27 14.09
N GLN A 77 -6.76 14.23 13.45
CA GLN A 77 -6.51 15.06 12.26
C GLN A 77 -7.53 14.77 11.16
N THR A 78 -8.03 15.82 10.52
CA THR A 78 -9.01 15.79 9.42
C THR A 78 -8.51 16.63 8.24
N ARG A 79 -9.08 16.38 7.06
CA ARG A 79 -8.87 17.23 5.89
C ARG A 79 -10.04 18.23 5.82
N ASP A 80 -9.74 19.45 5.39
CA ASP A 80 -10.76 20.46 5.12
C ASP A 80 -11.38 20.23 3.74
N ALA A 81 -12.68 19.94 3.71
CA ALA A 81 -13.43 19.67 2.49
C ALA A 81 -13.44 20.87 1.53
N SER A 82 -13.50 22.10 2.05
CA SER A 82 -13.52 23.30 1.21
C SER A 82 -12.24 23.42 0.38
N THR A 83 -11.08 23.12 0.97
CA THR A 83 -9.80 23.12 0.24
C THR A 83 -9.65 21.93 -0.70
N ALA A 84 -10.23 20.78 -0.36
CA ALA A 84 -10.01 19.53 -1.06
C ALA A 84 -10.78 19.42 -2.39
N PHE A 85 -11.89 20.15 -2.54
CA PHE A 85 -12.77 20.08 -3.72
C PHE A 85 -12.78 21.37 -4.57
N ASN A 86 -12.10 22.44 -4.13
CA ASN A 86 -12.10 23.74 -4.83
C ASN A 86 -10.84 24.00 -5.66
N GLY A 87 -10.09 22.95 -6.05
CA GLY A 87 -8.90 23.10 -6.91
C GLY A 87 -7.72 23.86 -6.28
N LEU A 88 -7.77 24.14 -4.98
CA LEU A 88 -6.65 24.72 -4.24
C LEU A 88 -5.59 23.63 -3.97
N PRO A 89 -4.30 23.99 -3.85
CA PRO A 89 -3.25 23.04 -3.52
C PRO A 89 -3.64 22.23 -2.28
N ASN A 90 -3.68 20.92 -2.44
CA ASN A 90 -4.09 20.00 -1.39
C ASN A 90 -3.14 20.16 -0.18
N ARG A 91 -3.58 20.86 0.87
CA ARG A 91 -2.84 20.94 2.13
C ARG A 91 -2.70 19.52 2.67
N LYS A 92 -1.47 19.08 2.95
CA LYS A 92 -1.19 17.77 3.57
C LYS A 92 -1.53 17.87 5.06
N PRO A 93 -2.72 17.43 5.52
CA PRO A 93 -3.21 17.79 6.85
C PRO A 93 -2.67 16.85 7.94
N TYR A 94 -1.98 15.78 7.53
CA TYR A 94 -1.52 14.73 8.41
C TYR A 94 -0.03 14.85 8.68
N THR A 95 0.32 15.00 9.95
CA THR A 95 1.70 15.13 10.40
C THR A 95 2.19 13.82 11.01
N TYR A 96 3.49 13.60 10.99
CA TYR A 96 4.10 12.49 11.72
C TYR A 96 4.11 12.77 13.23
N VAL A 97 3.96 11.70 14.01
CA VAL A 97 4.29 11.64 15.43
C VAL A 97 5.32 10.52 15.64
N LYS A 98 6.15 10.67 16.67
CA LYS A 98 7.18 9.69 17.03
C LYS A 98 6.58 8.51 17.77
N ALA A 99 7.01 7.30 17.43
CA ALA A 99 6.60 6.06 18.08
C ALA A 99 7.72 5.01 18.07
N ASP A 100 7.59 4.01 18.92
CA ASP A 100 8.32 2.75 18.79
C ASP A 100 7.44 1.73 18.06
N LEU A 101 8.05 0.96 17.16
CA LEU A 101 7.41 -0.04 16.32
C LEU A 101 7.95 -1.43 16.68
N TRP A 102 7.05 -2.42 16.73
CA TRP A 102 7.41 -3.82 16.69
C TRP A 102 6.81 -4.49 15.46
N ILE A 103 7.62 -5.28 14.76
CA ILE A 103 7.25 -6.15 13.66
C ILE A 103 7.53 -7.59 14.11
N GLY A 104 6.52 -8.28 14.64
CA GLY A 104 6.75 -9.48 15.45
C GLY A 104 7.67 -9.15 16.63
N ASP A 105 8.82 -9.82 16.70
CA ASP A 105 9.80 -9.62 17.77
C ASP A 105 10.79 -8.48 17.50
N LEU A 106 10.89 -7.98 16.26
CA LEU A 106 11.81 -6.90 15.93
C LEU A 106 11.28 -5.57 16.45
N LYS A 107 12.01 -4.92 17.37
CA LYS A 107 11.79 -3.53 17.77
C LYS A 107 12.54 -2.57 16.84
N VAL A 108 11.86 -1.53 16.39
CA VAL A 108 12.40 -0.37 15.67
C VAL A 108 11.97 0.88 16.40
N GLU A 109 12.93 1.57 17.01
CA GLU A 109 12.66 2.76 17.81
C GLU A 109 12.53 4.01 16.95
N SER A 110 11.82 5.03 17.46
CA SER A 110 11.82 6.37 16.86
C SER A 110 11.31 6.45 15.41
N VAL A 111 10.36 5.60 15.02
CA VAL A 111 9.70 5.69 13.71
C VAL A 111 8.73 6.87 13.64
N GLY A 112 8.42 7.31 12.42
CA GLY A 112 7.37 8.29 12.15
C GLY A 112 6.04 7.62 11.81
N VAL A 113 5.02 7.84 12.62
CA VAL A 113 3.65 7.37 12.36
C VAL A 113 2.78 8.54 11.95
N ARG A 114 2.02 8.43 10.86
CA ARG A 114 1.02 9.42 10.49
C ARG A 114 -0.28 8.79 10.04
N LYS A 115 -1.36 9.55 10.16
CA LYS A 115 -2.63 9.23 9.52
C LYS A 115 -2.50 9.27 7.99
N LYS A 116 -3.24 8.38 7.33
CA LYS A 116 -3.48 8.33 5.89
C LYS A 116 -4.97 8.35 5.64
N GLY A 117 -5.37 8.93 4.52
CA GLY A 117 -6.71 8.75 3.96
C GLY A 117 -7.20 9.98 3.21
N PHE A 118 -8.29 9.79 2.49
CA PHE A 118 -9.21 10.84 2.07
C PHE A 118 -10.55 10.66 2.79
N PHE A 119 -11.58 11.46 2.49
CA PHE A 119 -12.84 11.48 3.25
C PHE A 119 -13.48 10.10 3.47
N GLY A 120 -13.56 9.26 2.43
CA GLY A 120 -14.18 7.92 2.54
C GLY A 120 -13.47 6.98 3.53
N SER A 121 -12.13 7.00 3.53
CA SER A 121 -11.28 6.16 4.38
C SER A 121 -10.96 6.73 5.76
N ALA A 122 -11.26 8.02 6.01
CA ALA A 122 -10.88 8.71 7.23
C ALA A 122 -11.67 8.16 8.43
N ASP A 123 -10.96 7.84 9.51
CA ASP A 123 -11.54 7.34 10.76
C ASP A 123 -10.72 7.82 11.95
N THR A 124 -11.38 8.11 13.08
CA THR A 124 -10.75 8.59 14.32
C THR A 124 -10.56 7.49 15.36
N ARG A 125 -11.21 6.33 15.18
CA ARG A 125 -11.09 5.14 16.03
C ARG A 125 -10.12 4.13 15.42
N ARG A 126 -10.20 3.94 14.10
CA ARG A 126 -9.38 2.99 13.34
C ARG A 126 -8.77 3.65 12.09
N PRO A 127 -7.88 4.66 12.26
CA PRO A 127 -7.28 5.37 11.13
C PRO A 127 -6.41 4.43 10.29
N SER A 128 -6.34 4.68 8.98
CA SER A 128 -5.24 4.14 8.16
C SER A 128 -3.92 4.82 8.55
N LEU A 129 -2.83 4.07 8.54
CA LEU A 129 -1.53 4.52 9.05
C LEU A 129 -0.44 4.39 7.99
N LYS A 130 0.50 5.32 7.98
CA LYS A 130 1.82 5.15 7.35
C LYS A 130 2.88 5.23 8.44
N ILE A 131 3.80 4.28 8.42
CA ILE A 131 4.91 4.20 9.37
C ILE A 131 6.20 4.29 8.57
N LYS A 132 6.89 5.42 8.66
CA LYS A 132 8.18 5.67 8.01
C LYS A 132 9.29 5.36 8.99
N PHE A 133 10.25 4.52 8.60
CA PHE A 133 11.31 4.07 9.50
C PHE A 133 12.28 5.21 9.83
N ASP A 134 12.62 6.01 8.83
CA ASP A 134 13.67 7.03 8.83
C ASP A 134 13.12 8.46 9.01
N GLU A 135 12.02 8.65 9.75
CA GLU A 135 11.45 9.99 9.93
C GLU A 135 12.22 10.85 10.94
N TYR A 136 12.66 10.25 12.06
CA TYR A 136 13.32 10.98 13.15
C TYR A 136 14.78 10.58 13.37
N VAL A 137 15.18 9.41 12.87
CA VAL A 137 16.55 8.89 12.94
C VAL A 137 16.85 8.19 11.61
N ASP A 138 18.08 8.28 11.13
CA ASP A 138 18.48 7.55 9.91
C ASP A 138 18.60 6.05 10.21
N GLN A 139 17.69 5.26 9.64
CA GLN A 139 17.63 3.82 9.83
C GLN A 139 16.90 3.13 8.68
N ASP A 140 17.28 1.90 8.39
CA ASP A 140 16.68 1.09 7.33
C ASP A 140 16.53 -0.36 7.82
N PRO A 141 15.56 -0.64 8.70
CA PRO A 141 15.39 -1.96 9.32
C PRO A 141 14.85 -3.02 8.36
N VAL A 142 14.30 -2.61 7.20
CA VAL A 142 13.65 -3.50 6.24
C VAL A 142 14.22 -3.28 4.84
N SER A 143 15.06 -4.20 4.39
CA SER A 143 15.62 -4.16 3.04
C SER A 143 14.51 -4.22 1.98
N GLY A 144 14.46 -3.20 1.13
CA GLY A 144 13.49 -3.09 0.04
C GLY A 144 12.18 -2.40 0.42
N LEU A 145 12.01 -1.89 1.65
CA LEU A 145 10.89 -1.05 2.05
C LEU A 145 11.37 0.14 2.87
N SER A 146 10.92 1.35 2.53
CA SER A 146 11.20 2.55 3.33
C SER A 146 10.12 2.85 4.37
N ARG A 147 8.99 2.11 4.34
CA ARG A 147 7.82 2.34 5.19
C ARG A 147 6.85 1.17 5.14
N ILE A 148 5.97 1.12 6.14
CA ILE A 148 4.77 0.27 6.19
C ILE A 148 3.55 1.14 5.89
N THR A 149 2.61 0.65 5.07
CA THR A 149 1.29 1.27 4.86
C THR A 149 0.20 0.32 5.30
N LEU A 150 -0.63 0.76 6.24
CA LEU A 150 -1.72 0.00 6.84
C LEU A 150 -3.04 0.67 6.47
N ASN A 151 -3.78 0.06 5.55
CA ASN A 151 -5.11 0.54 5.17
C ASN A 151 -6.18 -0.10 6.05
N ASN A 152 -7.06 0.73 6.58
CA ASN A 152 -8.18 0.28 7.40
C ASN A 152 -9.28 -0.40 6.58
N ASN A 153 -9.35 -0.16 5.26
CA ASN A 153 -10.39 -0.70 4.39
C ASN A 153 -11.80 -0.43 4.94
N LYS A 154 -12.03 0.79 5.47
CA LYS A 154 -13.30 1.17 6.11
C LYS A 154 -14.54 0.91 5.24
N GLN A 155 -14.38 0.98 3.92
CA GLN A 155 -15.46 0.82 2.95
C GLN A 155 -15.60 -0.62 2.43
N ASP A 156 -14.67 -1.52 2.78
CA ASP A 156 -14.67 -2.92 2.37
C ASP A 156 -14.98 -3.82 3.57
N ARG A 157 -16.18 -4.40 3.57
CA ARG A 157 -16.62 -5.33 4.63
C ARG A 157 -15.82 -6.63 4.66
N SER A 158 -15.24 -7.04 3.54
CA SER A 158 -14.49 -8.30 3.42
C SER A 158 -13.04 -8.16 3.92
N LEU A 159 -12.50 -6.94 3.92
CA LEU A 159 -11.07 -6.65 4.10
C LEU A 159 -10.15 -7.37 3.09
N ALA A 160 -10.71 -7.85 1.98
CA ALA A 160 -10.04 -8.65 0.97
C ALA A 160 -10.03 -8.01 -0.42
N SER A 161 -10.89 -7.02 -0.71
CA SER A 161 -11.00 -6.42 -2.04
C SER A 161 -9.66 -5.87 -2.51
N GLN A 162 -8.99 -5.08 -1.68
CA GLN A 162 -7.69 -4.50 -2.04
C GLN A 162 -6.61 -5.55 -2.30
N PHE A 163 -6.58 -6.62 -1.50
CA PHE A 163 -5.64 -7.72 -1.67
C PHE A 163 -5.87 -8.46 -2.99
N LEU A 164 -7.12 -8.86 -3.24
CA LEU A 164 -7.52 -9.59 -4.45
C LEU A 164 -7.29 -8.74 -5.71
N THR A 165 -7.67 -7.47 -5.68
CA THR A 165 -7.45 -6.55 -6.81
C THR A 165 -5.99 -6.50 -7.20
N TYR A 166 -5.08 -6.21 -6.27
CA TYR A 166 -3.66 -6.13 -6.62
C TYR A 166 -3.06 -7.48 -7.07
N GLN A 167 -3.56 -8.60 -6.54
CA GLN A 167 -3.18 -9.92 -7.05
C GLN A 167 -3.60 -10.12 -8.51
N LEU A 168 -4.85 -9.76 -8.87
CA LEU A 168 -5.36 -9.89 -10.23
C LEU A 168 -4.58 -9.01 -11.21
N PHE A 169 -4.30 -7.75 -10.85
CA PHE A 169 -3.46 -6.87 -11.68
C PHE A 169 -2.08 -7.46 -11.95
N ARG A 170 -1.40 -7.99 -10.92
CA ARG A 170 -0.09 -8.64 -11.13
C ARG A 170 -0.21 -9.89 -12.01
N ARG A 171 -1.25 -10.71 -11.83
CA ARG A 171 -1.47 -11.92 -12.65
C ARG A 171 -1.75 -11.59 -14.12
N ALA A 172 -2.41 -10.46 -14.39
CA ALA A 172 -2.60 -9.95 -15.75
C ALA A 172 -1.34 -9.25 -16.32
N GLY A 173 -0.22 -9.23 -15.59
CA GLY A 173 1.02 -8.61 -16.07
C GLY A 173 1.07 -7.09 -15.93
N ASN A 174 0.23 -6.50 -15.08
CA ASN A 174 0.31 -5.09 -14.71
C ASN A 174 1.11 -4.91 -13.41
N PRO A 175 1.97 -3.87 -13.31
CA PRO A 175 2.61 -3.54 -12.05
C PRO A 175 1.54 -3.11 -11.04
N ALA A 176 1.51 -3.77 -9.88
CA ALA A 176 0.58 -3.44 -8.81
C ALA A 176 1.17 -3.77 -7.43
N PRO A 177 0.84 -2.99 -6.37
CA PRO A 177 1.41 -3.16 -5.04
C PRO A 177 1.26 -4.58 -4.49
N ARG A 178 2.32 -5.19 -3.98
CA ARG A 178 2.18 -6.38 -3.14
C ARG A 178 1.41 -6.03 -1.87
N SER A 179 0.66 -6.99 -1.34
CA SER A 179 -0.09 -6.79 -0.11
C SER A 179 -0.33 -8.10 0.62
N ASN A 180 -0.54 -7.98 1.93
CA ASN A 180 -0.98 -9.01 2.84
C ASN A 180 -1.77 -8.36 3.99
N TRP A 181 -1.90 -9.04 5.13
CA TRP A 181 -2.62 -8.49 6.29
C TRP A 181 -1.69 -8.24 7.48
N ALA A 182 -2.12 -7.36 8.37
CA ALA A 182 -1.47 -7.09 9.63
C ALA A 182 -2.50 -6.99 10.76
N ARG A 183 -2.23 -7.63 11.91
CA ARG A 183 -2.91 -7.32 13.17
C ARG A 183 -2.20 -6.12 13.80
N VAL A 184 -2.96 -5.09 14.13
CA VAL A 184 -2.41 -3.80 14.59
C VAL A 184 -2.84 -3.53 16.01
N THR A 185 -1.87 -3.23 16.88
CA THR A 185 -2.07 -2.79 18.26
C THR A 185 -1.39 -1.45 18.50
N VAL A 186 -2.06 -0.52 19.16
CA VAL A 186 -1.48 0.77 19.57
C VAL A 186 -1.67 0.95 21.07
N ASN A 187 -0.59 1.18 21.81
CA ASN A 187 -0.60 1.37 23.27
C ASN A 187 -1.40 0.27 24.01
N GLY A 188 -1.15 -1.00 23.65
CA GLY A 188 -1.84 -2.17 24.21
C GLY A 188 -3.29 -2.38 23.74
N LYS A 189 -3.87 -1.47 22.94
CA LYS A 189 -5.24 -1.58 22.42
C LYS A 189 -5.23 -2.10 20.98
N SER A 190 -5.93 -3.20 20.73
CA SER A 190 -6.09 -3.75 19.38
C SER A 190 -6.94 -2.81 18.50
N LEU A 191 -6.45 -2.53 17.30
CA LEU A 191 -7.19 -1.85 16.23
C LEU A 191 -7.71 -2.85 15.18
N GLY A 192 -7.53 -4.15 15.40
CA GLY A 192 -7.96 -5.22 14.49
C GLY A 192 -7.02 -5.45 13.31
N VAL A 193 -7.56 -6.09 12.27
CA VAL A 193 -6.82 -6.48 11.06
C VAL A 193 -6.82 -5.35 10.03
N TYR A 194 -5.68 -5.04 9.45
CA TYR A 194 -5.49 -4.07 8.36
C TYR A 194 -4.95 -4.78 7.12
N THR A 195 -5.14 -4.20 5.95
CA THR A 195 -4.34 -4.59 4.78
C THR A 195 -3.00 -3.85 4.85
N HIS A 196 -1.91 -4.60 4.85
CA HIS A 196 -0.57 -4.07 4.69
C HIS A 196 -0.23 -4.04 3.20
N VAL A 197 0.09 -2.85 2.69
CA VAL A 197 0.29 -2.61 1.25
C VAL A 197 1.67 -2.03 1.00
N GLU A 198 2.34 -2.56 -0.02
CA GLU A 198 3.56 -1.99 -0.56
C GLU A 198 3.33 -0.54 -1.01
N SER A 199 4.13 0.39 -0.49
CA SER A 199 4.06 1.78 -0.95
C SER A 199 4.62 1.94 -2.36
N VAL A 200 3.84 2.52 -3.27
CA VAL A 200 4.31 2.92 -4.61
C VAL A 200 5.27 4.11 -4.46
N ARG A 201 6.56 3.79 -4.29
CA ARG A 201 7.70 4.70 -4.15
C ARG A 201 8.92 4.06 -4.79
N LYS A 202 10.09 4.71 -4.70
CA LYS A 202 11.38 4.24 -5.26
C LYS A 202 11.66 2.73 -5.06
N PRO A 203 11.37 2.08 -3.90
CA PRO A 203 11.56 0.64 -3.76
C PRO A 203 10.63 -0.21 -4.66
N PHE A 204 9.33 0.14 -4.72
CA PHE A 204 8.38 -0.49 -5.64
C PHE A 204 8.82 -0.31 -7.10
N LEU A 205 9.28 0.89 -7.46
CA LEU A 205 9.76 1.17 -8.82
C LEU A 205 10.97 0.31 -9.17
N LYS A 206 11.95 0.21 -8.25
CA LYS A 206 13.13 -0.66 -8.42
C LYS A 206 12.75 -2.13 -8.60
N HIS A 207 11.67 -2.57 -7.96
CA HIS A 207 11.21 -3.95 -8.03
C HIS A 207 10.51 -4.29 -9.35
N ASN A 208 9.75 -3.34 -9.91
CA ASN A 208 8.90 -3.57 -11.08
C ASN A 208 9.48 -3.04 -12.39
N PHE A 209 10.47 -2.15 -12.35
CA PHE A 209 11.05 -1.49 -13.51
C PHE A 209 12.58 -1.48 -13.42
N GLU A 210 13.24 -1.39 -14.58
CA GLU A 210 14.71 -1.33 -14.67
C GLU A 210 15.29 -0.12 -13.94
N LYS A 211 14.59 1.00 -13.99
CA LYS A 211 14.99 2.29 -13.42
C LYS A 211 13.90 2.82 -12.50
N LYS A 212 14.32 3.58 -11.49
CA LYS A 212 13.45 4.18 -10.45
C LYS A 212 13.51 5.72 -10.41
N SER A 213 14.16 6.33 -11.42
CA SER A 213 14.45 7.78 -11.48
C SER A 213 13.41 8.59 -12.24
N GLY A 214 12.52 7.94 -12.99
CA GLY A 214 11.44 8.62 -13.70
C GLY A 214 10.42 9.30 -12.78
N ASN A 215 9.53 10.06 -13.41
CA ASN A 215 8.46 10.75 -12.72
C ASN A 215 7.33 9.79 -12.35
N LEU A 216 6.92 9.83 -11.08
CA LEU A 216 5.82 9.08 -10.51
C LEU A 216 4.81 10.07 -9.95
N TYR A 217 3.58 10.00 -10.42
CA TYR A 217 2.49 10.85 -9.94
C TYR A 217 1.38 10.00 -9.31
N GLU A 218 0.77 10.50 -8.24
CA GLU A 218 -0.50 9.99 -7.67
C GLU A 218 -1.64 10.88 -8.15
N GLY A 219 -2.67 10.27 -8.75
CA GLY A 219 -3.91 10.95 -9.10
C GLY A 219 -4.96 10.79 -7.99
N THR A 220 -5.57 11.90 -7.58
CA THR A 220 -6.70 11.92 -6.65
C THR A 220 -7.77 12.87 -7.19
N LEU A 221 -8.87 12.32 -7.70
CA LEU A 221 -9.96 13.08 -8.35
C LEU A 221 -9.42 14.04 -9.41
N THR A 222 -8.51 13.54 -10.25
CA THR A 222 -7.80 14.33 -11.26
C THR A 222 -7.36 13.46 -12.43
N ASP A 223 -7.17 14.09 -13.58
CA ASP A 223 -6.91 13.45 -14.85
C ASP A 223 -6.00 14.32 -15.73
N PHE A 224 -5.61 13.79 -16.89
CA PHE A 224 -4.75 14.47 -17.86
C PHE A 224 -5.52 15.51 -18.68
N HIS A 225 -6.07 16.51 -18.00
CA HIS A 225 -6.54 17.75 -18.62
C HIS A 225 -5.47 18.84 -18.48
N HIS A 226 -5.35 19.72 -19.48
CA HIS A 226 -4.34 20.79 -19.48
C HIS A 226 -4.41 21.64 -18.20
N SER A 227 -5.61 21.90 -17.68
CA SER A 227 -5.81 22.67 -16.44
C SER A 227 -5.63 21.87 -15.15
N ALA A 228 -5.43 20.56 -15.23
CA ALA A 228 -5.44 19.65 -14.08
C ALA A 228 -4.11 18.91 -13.84
N VAL A 229 -3.14 18.97 -14.77
CA VAL A 229 -1.84 18.30 -14.62
C VAL A 229 -1.16 18.69 -13.30
N GLU A 230 -1.21 19.96 -12.89
CA GLU A 230 -0.66 20.43 -11.61
C GLU A 230 -1.27 19.76 -10.37
N SER A 231 -2.50 19.23 -10.49
CA SER A 231 -3.17 18.53 -9.39
C SER A 231 -2.66 17.10 -9.17
N LEU A 232 -1.93 16.53 -10.14
CA LEU A 232 -1.22 15.28 -9.95
C LEU A 232 -0.13 15.47 -8.88
N GLU A 233 -0.11 14.65 -7.83
CA GLU A 233 0.88 14.79 -6.77
C GLU A 233 2.16 14.04 -7.15
N ALA A 234 3.27 14.75 -7.36
CA ALA A 234 4.57 14.13 -7.56
C ALA A 234 4.99 13.28 -6.34
N LYS A 235 5.54 12.09 -6.60
CA LYS A 235 6.01 11.12 -5.59
C LYS A 235 7.47 10.73 -5.76
N THR A 236 8.07 11.15 -6.86
CA THR A 236 9.49 11.21 -7.15
C THR A 236 9.78 12.56 -7.77
N ASN A 237 11.06 12.96 -7.74
CA ASN A 237 11.53 14.21 -8.34
C ASN A 237 10.70 15.43 -7.88
N GLU A 238 10.31 15.42 -6.59
CA GLU A 238 9.40 16.42 -6.00
C GLU A 238 10.01 17.84 -6.04
N ASP A 239 11.35 17.93 -5.98
CA ASP A 239 12.09 19.21 -6.01
C ASP A 239 12.31 19.74 -7.43
N ASP A 240 12.64 18.86 -8.39
CA ASP A 240 12.78 19.24 -9.80
C ASP A 240 11.42 19.63 -10.39
N ASN A 241 10.38 18.86 -10.04
CA ASN A 241 8.97 19.05 -10.44
C ASN A 241 8.78 19.29 -11.94
N ASP A 242 9.63 18.70 -12.79
CA ASP A 242 9.42 18.65 -14.24
C ASP A 242 8.20 17.76 -14.54
N ARG A 243 7.19 18.35 -15.19
CA ARG A 243 5.90 17.73 -15.55
C ARG A 243 5.70 17.62 -17.05
N SER A 244 6.75 17.83 -17.84
CA SER A 244 6.68 17.83 -19.31
C SER A 244 6.07 16.55 -19.89
N ASP A 245 6.28 15.40 -19.25
CA ASP A 245 5.66 14.13 -19.64
C ASP A 245 4.13 14.15 -19.51
N ALA A 246 3.61 14.52 -18.34
CA ALA A 246 2.19 14.61 -18.04
C ALA A 246 1.51 15.74 -18.82
N GLU A 247 2.20 16.86 -19.03
CA GLU A 247 1.74 17.98 -19.88
C GLU A 247 1.63 17.56 -21.35
N SER A 248 2.62 16.83 -21.87
CA SER A 248 2.59 16.29 -23.23
C SER A 248 1.42 15.33 -23.42
N LEU A 249 1.21 14.42 -22.46
CA LEU A 249 0.09 13.48 -22.49
C LEU A 249 -1.25 14.21 -22.43
N ALA A 250 -1.39 15.19 -21.53
CA ALA A 250 -2.60 16.01 -21.46
C ALA A 250 -2.82 16.77 -22.78
N LYS A 251 -1.80 17.39 -23.37
CA LYS A 251 -1.92 18.08 -24.66
C LYS A 251 -2.45 17.15 -25.76
N LEU A 252 -1.91 15.94 -25.86
CA LEU A 252 -2.37 14.95 -26.84
C LEU A 252 -3.83 14.54 -26.60
N LEU A 253 -4.19 14.25 -25.35
CA LEU A 253 -5.54 13.78 -25.00
C LEU A 253 -6.62 14.85 -25.08
N ASN A 254 -6.24 16.14 -25.07
CA ASN A 254 -7.16 17.28 -25.19
C ASN A 254 -7.13 17.94 -26.57
N ALA A 255 -6.34 17.42 -27.53
CA ALA A 255 -6.33 17.93 -28.90
C ALA A 255 -7.67 17.71 -29.62
N ASP A 256 -8.05 18.64 -30.49
CA ASP A 256 -9.25 18.54 -31.32
C ASP A 256 -9.14 17.39 -32.33
N GLY A 257 -10.29 16.78 -32.66
CA GLY A 257 -10.38 15.70 -33.65
C GLY A 257 -10.06 14.30 -33.11
N PRO A 258 -9.88 13.30 -34.00
CA PRO A 258 -9.58 11.93 -33.62
C PRO A 258 -8.28 11.82 -32.81
N LEU A 259 -8.23 10.90 -31.84
CA LEU A 259 -7.02 10.62 -31.08
C LEU A 259 -5.94 10.03 -32.01
N ASN A 260 -4.76 10.63 -32.04
CA ASN A 260 -3.59 10.04 -32.69
C ASN A 260 -3.04 8.90 -31.80
N VAL A 261 -3.46 7.67 -32.10
CA VAL A 261 -3.07 6.47 -31.34
C VAL A 261 -1.58 6.16 -31.46
N GLU A 262 -0.99 6.38 -32.64
CA GLU A 262 0.45 6.14 -32.85
C GLU A 262 1.31 7.06 -31.98
N GLU A 263 0.90 8.33 -31.84
CA GLU A 263 1.57 9.26 -30.94
C GLU A 263 1.32 8.92 -29.48
N LEU A 264 0.12 8.45 -29.13
CA LEU A 264 -0.19 8.00 -27.78
C LEU A 264 0.67 6.80 -27.36
N GLU A 265 0.90 5.83 -28.26
CA GLU A 265 1.72 4.65 -27.98
C GLU A 265 3.21 4.98 -27.71
N LYS A 266 3.67 6.18 -28.09
CA LYS A 266 5.00 6.70 -27.73
C LYS A 266 5.02 7.30 -26.31
N GLN A 267 3.87 7.73 -25.80
CA GLN A 267 3.76 8.40 -24.49
C GLN A 267 3.29 7.47 -23.38
N ILE A 268 2.55 6.40 -23.70
CA ILE A 268 2.08 5.41 -22.73
C ILE A 268 2.31 3.98 -23.21
N ASP A 269 2.41 3.06 -22.26
CA ASP A 269 2.35 1.62 -22.55
C ASP A 269 0.90 1.22 -22.78
N LEU A 270 0.40 1.42 -24.00
CA LEU A 270 -1.01 1.19 -24.34
C LEU A 270 -1.48 -0.25 -24.06
N PRO A 271 -0.73 -1.32 -24.41
CA PRO A 271 -1.12 -2.67 -24.02
C PRO A 271 -1.28 -2.85 -22.50
N ALA A 272 -0.37 -2.28 -21.69
CA ALA A 272 -0.53 -2.30 -20.24
C ALA A 272 -1.75 -1.49 -19.77
N PHE A 273 -2.03 -0.36 -20.40
CA PHE A 273 -3.21 0.44 -20.09
C PHE A 273 -4.52 -0.29 -20.45
N LEU A 274 -4.61 -0.98 -21.59
CA LEU A 274 -5.80 -1.75 -21.95
C LEU A 274 -6.08 -2.87 -20.93
N ARG A 275 -5.05 -3.54 -20.42
CA ARG A 275 -5.20 -4.53 -19.33
C ARG A 275 -5.62 -3.88 -18.02
N HIS A 276 -5.04 -2.72 -17.69
CA HIS A 276 -5.42 -1.95 -16.51
C HIS A 276 -6.91 -1.60 -16.55
N TRP A 277 -7.33 -1.03 -17.67
CA TRP A 277 -8.71 -0.60 -17.90
C TRP A 277 -9.69 -1.78 -17.90
N ALA A 278 -9.37 -2.86 -18.62
CA ALA A 278 -10.21 -4.06 -18.64
C ALA A 278 -10.37 -4.67 -17.24
N LEU A 279 -9.31 -4.71 -16.43
CA LEU A 279 -9.39 -5.19 -15.05
C LEU A 279 -10.25 -4.31 -14.17
N GLU A 280 -10.11 -2.98 -14.23
CA GLU A 280 -10.97 -2.07 -13.47
C GLU A 280 -12.45 -2.32 -13.78
N SER A 281 -12.78 -2.49 -15.05
CA SER A 281 -14.14 -2.83 -15.51
C SER A 281 -14.61 -4.20 -15.01
N LEU A 282 -13.81 -5.25 -15.19
CA LEU A 282 -14.17 -6.64 -14.84
C LEU A 282 -14.43 -6.82 -13.34
N ILE A 283 -13.64 -6.15 -12.48
CA ILE A 283 -13.76 -6.27 -11.03
C ILE A 283 -14.66 -5.18 -10.43
N GLY A 284 -15.30 -4.35 -11.24
CA GLY A 284 -16.17 -3.28 -10.74
C GLY A 284 -15.44 -2.24 -9.87
N PHE A 285 -14.21 -1.87 -10.22
CA PHE A 285 -13.45 -0.85 -9.49
C PHE A 285 -13.86 0.58 -9.86
N TRP A 286 -15.04 0.99 -9.40
CA TRP A 286 -15.65 2.27 -9.78
C TRP A 286 -14.85 3.51 -9.33
N ASP A 287 -14.09 3.43 -8.22
CA ASP A 287 -13.28 4.54 -7.69
C ASP A 287 -11.84 4.54 -8.24
N GLY A 288 -11.58 3.74 -9.28
CA GLY A 288 -10.31 3.70 -9.98
C GLY A 288 -10.14 4.83 -11.01
N TYR A 289 -9.10 4.73 -11.82
CA TYR A 289 -8.77 5.77 -12.80
C TYR A 289 -9.89 5.91 -13.83
N SER A 290 -10.22 4.81 -14.51
CA SER A 290 -11.05 4.82 -15.72
C SER A 290 -12.48 5.32 -15.47
N SER A 291 -12.99 5.17 -14.24
CA SER A 291 -14.33 5.59 -13.81
C SER A 291 -14.35 6.92 -13.04
N ASN A 292 -13.63 7.04 -11.92
CA ASN A 292 -13.73 8.22 -11.04
C ASN A 292 -12.47 9.10 -11.05
N GLN A 293 -11.51 8.84 -11.95
CA GLN A 293 -10.26 9.60 -12.08
C GLN A 293 -9.50 9.66 -10.75
N ASN A 294 -9.52 8.56 -10.01
CA ASN A 294 -9.03 8.49 -8.65
C ASN A 294 -8.21 7.21 -8.42
N ASN A 295 -7.49 7.14 -7.30
CA ASN A 295 -6.81 5.94 -6.83
C ASN A 295 -5.90 5.27 -7.89
N TYR A 296 -5.05 6.06 -8.54
CA TYR A 296 -4.03 5.54 -9.45
C TYR A 296 -2.69 6.24 -9.26
N PHE A 297 -1.64 5.58 -9.71
CA PHE A 297 -0.40 6.24 -10.08
C PHE A 297 -0.13 6.09 -11.56
N ILE A 298 0.66 7.00 -12.11
CA ILE A 298 1.35 6.81 -13.39
C ILE A 298 2.86 6.93 -13.16
N TYR A 299 3.63 6.02 -13.76
CA TYR A 299 5.08 6.10 -13.78
C TYR A 299 5.59 6.26 -15.20
N PHE A 300 6.26 7.38 -15.49
CA PHE A 300 6.95 7.60 -16.77
C PHE A 300 8.35 6.97 -16.69
N ARG A 301 8.48 5.78 -17.28
CA ARG A 301 9.68 4.96 -17.08
C ARG A 301 10.86 5.48 -17.94
N PRO A 302 12.06 5.67 -17.37
CA PRO A 302 13.20 6.21 -18.13
C PRO A 302 13.79 5.27 -19.20
N SER A 303 13.30 4.04 -19.31
CA SER A 303 13.76 3.07 -20.32
C SER A 303 13.30 3.45 -21.73
N ASP A 304 12.09 3.99 -21.85
CA ASP A 304 11.47 4.34 -23.13
C ASP A 304 10.55 5.59 -23.06
N GLY A 305 10.50 6.28 -21.93
CA GLY A 305 9.69 7.48 -21.73
C GLY A 305 8.19 7.24 -21.53
N ARG A 306 7.72 5.98 -21.60
CA ARG A 306 6.30 5.68 -21.58
C ARG A 306 5.71 5.66 -20.16
N GLY A 307 4.52 6.23 -20.03
CA GLY A 307 3.69 6.16 -18.83
C GLY A 307 3.08 4.77 -18.64
N VAL A 308 3.17 4.25 -17.41
CA VAL A 308 2.55 2.99 -16.99
C VAL A 308 1.63 3.24 -15.80
N PHE A 309 0.35 2.90 -15.94
CA PHE A 309 -0.65 3.06 -14.88
C PHE A 309 -0.56 1.93 -13.85
N ILE A 310 -0.64 2.29 -12.57
CA ILE A 310 -0.55 1.40 -11.41
C ILE A 310 -1.80 1.63 -10.54
N PRO A 311 -2.58 0.59 -10.21
CA PRO A 311 -3.77 0.76 -9.38
C PRO A 311 -3.38 1.11 -7.94
N TRP A 312 -4.25 1.87 -7.27
CA TRP A 312 -4.14 2.21 -5.85
C TRP A 312 -5.51 2.15 -5.19
N GLY A 313 -5.60 2.35 -3.87
CA GLY A 313 -6.88 2.55 -3.17
C GLY A 313 -8.00 1.54 -3.46
N ALA A 314 -7.66 0.27 -3.71
CA ALA A 314 -8.61 -0.70 -4.27
C ALA A 314 -9.58 -1.35 -3.25
N ASP A 315 -9.95 -0.65 -2.18
CA ASP A 315 -10.97 -1.14 -1.23
C ASP A 315 -12.40 -1.01 -1.78
N ALA A 316 -12.60 -0.21 -2.83
CA ALA A 316 -13.89 -0.05 -3.49
C ALA A 316 -14.08 -0.95 -4.74
N SER A 317 -13.33 -2.04 -4.85
CA SER A 317 -13.49 -3.07 -5.91
C SER A 317 -14.51 -4.15 -5.52
N PHE A 318 -14.93 -4.95 -6.50
CA PHE A 318 -15.90 -6.05 -6.41
C PHE A 318 -17.29 -5.59 -5.98
N THR A 319 -17.71 -4.42 -6.46
CA THR A 319 -19.02 -3.83 -6.20
C THR A 319 -19.64 -3.29 -7.49
N SER A 320 -20.97 -3.37 -7.58
CA SER A 320 -21.75 -2.71 -8.62
C SER A 320 -22.33 -1.36 -8.16
N CYS A 321 -22.08 -0.97 -6.91
CA CYS A 321 -22.67 0.20 -6.27
C CYS A 321 -21.65 1.31 -6.01
N THR A 322 -22.00 2.53 -6.43
CA THR A 322 -21.29 3.77 -6.15
C THR A 322 -21.96 4.50 -4.96
N PRO A 323 -21.22 4.88 -3.91
CA PRO A 323 -21.79 5.49 -2.70
C PRO A 323 -22.27 6.94 -2.88
N PHE A 324 -21.93 7.59 -3.99
CA PHE A 324 -22.25 9.00 -4.26
C PHE A 324 -23.38 9.20 -5.29
N SER A 325 -24.02 8.14 -5.74
CA SER A 325 -25.10 8.21 -6.72
C SER A 325 -26.45 8.34 -6.01
N PHE A 326 -26.89 9.58 -5.77
CA PHE A 326 -28.31 9.88 -5.54
C PHE A 326 -29.08 9.53 -6.82
N GLY A 327 -29.65 8.32 -6.84
CA GLY A 327 -30.10 7.66 -8.06
C GLY A 327 -28.96 6.84 -8.64
N MET A 328 -29.06 5.52 -8.54
CA MET A 328 -28.09 4.54 -9.05
C MET A 328 -27.83 4.79 -10.54
N ARG A 329 -26.85 5.62 -10.87
CA ARG A 329 -26.32 5.64 -12.22
C ARG A 329 -25.46 4.39 -12.29
N GLU A 330 -25.98 3.37 -12.96
CA GLU A 330 -25.16 2.24 -13.38
C GLU A 330 -23.93 2.85 -14.08
N VAL A 331 -22.78 2.77 -13.42
CA VAL A 331 -21.52 3.08 -14.07
C VAL A 331 -21.43 2.05 -15.19
N GLY A 332 -21.51 2.53 -16.44
CA GLY A 332 -21.56 1.65 -17.60
C GLY A 332 -20.40 0.65 -17.56
N PRO A 333 -20.59 -0.58 -18.07
CA PRO A 333 -19.71 -1.72 -17.80
C PRO A 333 -18.25 -1.55 -18.22
N ILE A 334 -17.95 -0.51 -19.00
CA ILE A 334 -16.65 -0.27 -19.64
C ILE A 334 -15.83 0.78 -18.88
N TYR A 335 -16.40 1.60 -18.00
CA TYR A 335 -15.67 2.65 -17.27
C TYR A 335 -14.83 3.58 -18.18
N ALA A 336 -15.47 4.32 -19.08
CA ALA A 336 -14.79 5.20 -20.04
C ALA A 336 -14.90 6.70 -19.68
N GLN A 337 -14.88 7.04 -18.40
CA GLN A 337 -15.10 8.41 -17.91
C GLN A 337 -13.81 9.24 -17.91
N ALA A 338 -12.66 8.63 -17.56
CA ALA A 338 -11.37 9.30 -17.65
C ALA A 338 -10.98 9.60 -19.11
N VAL A 339 -10.32 10.73 -19.35
CA VAL A 339 -10.03 11.26 -20.69
C VAL A 339 -9.29 10.26 -21.57
N LEU A 340 -8.31 9.52 -21.03
CA LEU A 340 -7.59 8.49 -21.79
C LEU A 340 -8.52 7.35 -22.23
N ALA A 341 -9.25 6.74 -21.30
CA ALA A 341 -10.21 5.66 -21.60
C ALA A 341 -11.32 6.13 -22.55
N ASN A 342 -11.79 7.37 -22.34
CA ASN A 342 -12.84 8.02 -23.13
C ASN A 342 -12.41 8.27 -24.59
N ARG A 343 -11.18 8.75 -24.80
CA ARG A 343 -10.61 8.98 -26.14
C ARG A 343 -10.33 7.65 -26.84
N LEU A 344 -9.75 6.69 -26.13
CA LEU A 344 -9.49 5.34 -26.64
C LEU A 344 -10.77 4.61 -27.04
N TYR A 345 -11.84 4.69 -26.23
CA TYR A 345 -13.13 4.07 -26.56
C TYR A 345 -13.72 4.55 -27.90
N ARG A 346 -13.36 5.75 -28.36
CA ARG A 346 -13.82 6.33 -29.63
C ARG A 346 -12.79 6.24 -30.76
N ALA A 347 -11.58 5.77 -30.48
CA ALA A 347 -10.53 5.62 -31.47
C ALA A 347 -10.75 4.34 -32.29
N GLU A 348 -10.50 4.42 -33.59
CA GLU A 348 -10.66 3.29 -34.51
C GLU A 348 -9.80 2.09 -34.08
N GLY A 349 -10.36 0.88 -34.14
CA GLY A 349 -9.70 -0.38 -33.79
C GLY A 349 -9.42 -0.61 -32.29
N ILE A 350 -9.48 0.43 -31.44
CA ILE A 350 -9.23 0.29 -30.01
C ILE A 350 -10.33 -0.49 -29.27
N PRO A 351 -11.64 -0.32 -29.53
CA PRO A 351 -12.67 -1.14 -28.91
C PRO A 351 -12.48 -2.64 -29.11
N ASP A 352 -11.97 -3.07 -30.28
CA ASP A 352 -11.68 -4.48 -30.55
C ASP A 352 -10.45 -4.95 -29.77
N ARG A 353 -9.34 -4.17 -29.77
CA ARG A 353 -8.16 -4.45 -28.93
C ARG A 353 -8.52 -4.54 -27.44
N TYR A 354 -9.41 -3.67 -26.96
CA TYR A 354 -9.91 -3.71 -25.58
C TYR A 354 -10.71 -4.98 -25.31
N ARG A 355 -11.63 -5.35 -26.22
CA ARG A 355 -12.41 -6.59 -26.12
C ARG A 355 -11.51 -7.82 -26.09
N GLU A 356 -10.55 -7.92 -27.00
CA GLU A 356 -9.56 -9.01 -27.03
C GLU A 356 -8.75 -9.07 -25.74
N THR A 357 -8.31 -7.91 -25.24
CA THR A 357 -7.59 -7.81 -23.97
C THR A 357 -8.46 -8.32 -22.81
N MET A 358 -9.73 -7.90 -22.73
CA MET A 358 -10.66 -8.36 -21.72
C MET A 358 -10.90 -9.87 -21.81
N GLN A 359 -11.08 -10.41 -23.01
CA GLN A 359 -11.25 -11.85 -23.24
C GLN A 359 -10.00 -12.65 -22.87
N SER A 360 -8.80 -12.07 -22.98
CA SER A 360 -7.56 -12.74 -22.57
C SER A 360 -7.37 -12.82 -21.05
N ILE A 361 -8.13 -12.03 -20.29
CA ILE A 361 -8.08 -12.00 -18.82
C ILE A 361 -9.12 -12.96 -18.21
N LEU A 362 -10.26 -13.14 -18.89
CA LEU A 362 -11.31 -14.09 -18.54
C LEU A 362 -10.84 -15.53 -18.74
#